data_AF-A0A925H0B4-F1
#
_entry.id   AF-A0A925H0B4-F1
#
_cell.length_a   1.000
_cell.length_b   1.000
_cell.length_c   1.000
_cell.angle_alpha   90.00
_cell.angle_beta   90.00
_cell.angle_gamma   90.00
#
_symmetry.space_group_name_H-M   'P 1'
#
loop_
_entity.id
_entity.type
_entity.pdbx_description
1 polymer ?
#
loop_
_entity_poly.entity_id
_entity_poly.type
_entity_poly.pdbx_seq_one_letter_code
_entity_poly.pdbx_strand_id
1 'polypeptide(L)'
;MMKRCLDEGLLQAYVDGELSPEQASEAAAHIAACDVCADALIAAGNETSFFAASFAPDESVNVPTEILRARVGAAIARLESSPESNRGVSRGWSFSGFMASLSGLFTFTPQGAVAFAGVLAILAV
;
A
#
# COMPACT_ATOMS: atom_id res chain seq x y z
N MET A 1 38.42 -6.23 -24.52
CA MET A 1 38.21 -7.00 -23.28
C MET A 1 36.72 -7.01 -23.04
N MET A 2 36.03 -8.14 -23.28
CA MET A 2 34.60 -8.29 -23.02
C MET A 2 34.38 -8.20 -21.50
N LYS A 3 34.33 -6.97 -20.97
CA LYS A 3 33.81 -6.72 -19.63
C LYS A 3 32.37 -7.25 -19.68
N ARG A 4 32.06 -8.24 -18.85
CA ARG A 4 30.69 -8.71 -18.68
C ARG A 4 29.79 -7.49 -18.50
N CYS A 5 28.65 -7.46 -19.19
CA CYS A 5 27.62 -6.44 -18.96
C CYS A 5 27.30 -6.34 -17.47
N LEU A 6 26.84 -5.18 -17.05
CA LEU A 6 26.31 -5.00 -15.70
C LEU A 6 25.16 -6.00 -15.49
N ASP A 7 25.11 -6.61 -14.32
CA ASP A 7 23.93 -7.38 -13.95
C ASP A 7 22.77 -6.44 -13.60
N GLU A 8 21.56 -6.98 -13.67
CA GLU A 8 20.32 -6.23 -13.46
C GLU A 8 20.30 -5.49 -12.11
N GLY A 9 20.79 -6.13 -11.03
CA GLY A 9 20.78 -5.51 -9.71
C GLY A 9 21.68 -4.28 -9.63
N LEU A 10 22.85 -4.34 -10.26
CA LEU A 10 23.78 -3.21 -10.31
C LEU A 10 23.25 -2.07 -11.21
N LEU A 11 22.56 -2.42 -12.30
CA LEU A 11 21.89 -1.46 -13.17
C LEU A 11 20.73 -0.75 -12.46
N GLN A 12 19.91 -1.49 -11.71
CA GLN A 12 18.83 -0.92 -10.89
C GLN A 12 19.38 -0.02 -9.79
N ALA A 13 20.39 -0.48 -9.04
CA ALA A 13 21.05 0.35 -8.02
C ALA A 13 21.66 1.64 -8.60
N TYR A 14 22.12 1.62 -9.86
CA TYR A 14 22.56 2.83 -10.56
C TYR A 14 21.39 3.78 -10.86
N VAL A 15 20.26 3.27 -11.36
CA VAL A 15 19.03 4.06 -11.62
C VAL A 15 18.48 4.68 -10.33
N ASP A 16 18.48 3.91 -9.24
CA ASP A 16 17.96 4.33 -7.94
C ASP A 16 18.94 5.24 -7.16
N GLY A 17 20.17 5.39 -7.65
CA GLY A 17 21.20 6.22 -7.01
C GLY A 17 21.79 5.62 -5.74
N GLU A 18 21.75 4.30 -5.60
CA GLU A 18 22.19 3.55 -4.40
C GLU A 18 23.67 3.13 -4.45
N LEU A 19 24.35 3.30 -5.59
CA LEU A 19 25.76 2.98 -5.75
C LEU A 19 26.68 3.98 -5.03
N SER A 20 27.87 3.52 -4.61
CA SER A 20 28.91 4.44 -4.17
C SER A 20 29.35 5.36 -5.33
N PRO A 21 29.94 6.54 -5.06
CA PRO A 21 30.42 7.43 -6.11
C PRO A 21 31.38 6.76 -7.10
N GLU A 22 32.27 5.90 -6.60
CA GLU A 22 33.22 5.14 -7.40
C GLU A 22 32.49 4.15 -8.31
N GLN A 23 31.57 3.35 -7.74
CA GLN A 23 30.79 2.36 -8.48
C GLN A 23 29.88 3.02 -9.53
N ALA A 24 29.25 4.15 -9.20
CA ALA A 24 28.43 4.91 -10.13
C ALA A 24 29.27 5.43 -11.31
N SER A 25 30.50 5.91 -11.05
CA SER A 25 31.40 6.38 -12.10
C SER A 25 31.84 5.24 -13.04
N GLU A 26 32.12 4.06 -12.50
CA GLU A 26 32.50 2.88 -13.29
C GLU A 26 31.32 2.36 -14.11
N ALA A 27 30.13 2.30 -13.51
CA ALA A 27 28.89 1.93 -14.19
C ALA A 27 28.58 2.90 -15.33
N ALA A 28 28.64 4.22 -15.08
CA ALA A 28 28.43 5.24 -16.10
C ALA A 28 29.42 5.12 -17.26
N ALA A 29 30.70 4.89 -16.97
CA ALA A 29 31.72 4.69 -18.00
C ALA A 29 31.46 3.41 -18.83
N HIS A 30 30.97 2.34 -18.21
CA HIS A 30 30.60 1.12 -18.93
C HIS A 30 29.35 1.32 -19.81
N ILE A 31 28.31 1.92 -19.25
CA ILE A 31 27.05 2.21 -19.96
C ILE A 31 27.33 3.09 -21.19
N ALA A 32 28.17 4.11 -21.06
CA ALA A 32 28.55 4.98 -22.18
C ALA A 32 29.32 4.25 -23.31
N ALA A 33 29.90 3.08 -23.02
CA ALA A 33 30.72 2.32 -23.96
C ALA A 33 30.06 0.99 -24.39
N CYS A 34 28.86 0.66 -23.91
CA CYS A 34 28.19 -0.61 -24.14
C CYS A 34 26.72 -0.39 -24.50
N ASP A 35 26.40 -0.52 -25.79
CA ASP A 35 25.03 -0.33 -26.31
C ASP A 35 24.01 -1.23 -25.59
N VAL A 36 24.38 -2.47 -25.27
CA VAL A 36 23.50 -3.41 -24.54
C VAL A 36 23.14 -2.87 -23.15
N CYS A 37 24.10 -2.30 -22.42
CA CYS A 37 23.83 -1.73 -21.09
C CYS A 37 23.12 -0.37 -21.19
N ALA A 38 23.34 0.38 -22.27
CA ALA A 38 22.60 1.61 -22.54
C ALA A 38 21.11 1.32 -22.82
N ASP A 39 20.82 0.32 -23.66
CA ASP A 39 19.45 -0.13 -23.93
C ASP A 39 18.78 -0.68 -22.67
N ALA A 40 19.51 -1.47 -21.87
CA ALA A 40 19.01 -1.96 -20.59
C ALA A 40 18.72 -0.82 -19.61
N LEU A 41 19.56 0.22 -19.54
CA LEU A 41 19.32 1.38 -18.69
C LEU A 41 18.02 2.12 -19.07
N ILE A 42 17.77 2.26 -20.38
CA ILE A 42 16.53 2.87 -20.88
C ILE A 42 15.32 2.03 -20.47
N ALA A 43 15.41 0.70 -20.60
CA ALA A 43 14.34 -0.20 -20.17
C ALA A 43 14.05 -0.09 -18.67
N ALA A 44 15.09 -0.13 -17.82
CA ALA A 44 14.95 0.04 -16.38
C ALA A 44 14.35 1.41 -16.01
N GLY A 45 14.80 2.49 -16.65
CA GLY A 45 14.23 3.83 -16.44
C GLY A 45 12.75 3.92 -16.84
N ASN A 46 12.34 3.24 -17.91
CA ASN A 46 10.94 3.20 -18.33
C ASN A 46 10.06 2.48 -17.31
N GLU A 47 10.52 1.37 -16.74
CA GLU A 47 9.81 0.66 -15.68
C GLU A 47 9.57 1.56 -14.45
N THR A 48 10.62 2.25 -13.99
CA THR A 48 10.50 3.22 -12.89
C THR A 48 9.51 4.34 -13.22
N SER A 49 9.55 4.87 -14.44
CA SER A 49 8.64 5.95 -14.88
C SER A 49 7.17 5.50 -14.92
N PHE A 50 6.91 4.25 -15.31
CA PHE A 50 5.57 3.68 -15.38
C PHE A 50 4.92 3.60 -13.99
N PHE A 51 5.67 3.12 -12.99
CA PHE A 51 5.20 3.10 -11.61
C PHE A 51 5.04 4.52 -11.05
N ALA A 52 6.02 5.40 -11.28
CA ALA A 52 5.93 6.79 -10.83
C ALA A 52 4.67 7.50 -11.35
N ALA A 53 4.31 7.28 -12.63
CA ALA A 53 3.09 7.81 -13.21
C ALA A 53 1.82 7.22 -12.57
N SER A 54 1.84 5.94 -12.21
CA SER A 54 0.70 5.27 -11.55
C SER A 54 0.46 5.77 -10.12
N PHE A 55 1.50 6.23 -9.42
CA PHE A 55 1.42 6.82 -8.09
C PHE A 55 1.42 8.36 -8.10
N ALA A 56 1.42 9.00 -9.28
CA ALA A 56 1.33 10.44 -9.38
C ALA A 56 0.07 10.92 -8.64
N PRO A 57 0.15 12.00 -7.83
CA PRO A 57 -1.00 12.51 -7.12
C PRO A 57 -2.14 12.79 -8.10
N ASP A 58 -3.29 12.17 -7.86
CA ASP A 58 -4.49 12.52 -8.59
C ASP A 58 -4.95 13.90 -8.09
N GLU A 59 -4.75 14.94 -8.91
CA GLU A 59 -5.19 16.30 -8.59
C GLU A 59 -6.71 16.40 -8.36
N SER A 60 -7.49 15.42 -8.84
CA SER A 60 -8.93 15.35 -8.60
C SER A 60 -9.29 14.84 -7.20
N VAL A 61 -8.36 14.19 -6.50
CA VAL A 61 -8.59 13.65 -5.16
C VAL A 61 -8.03 14.61 -4.11
N ASN A 62 -8.89 15.49 -3.61
CA ASN A 62 -8.59 16.30 -2.44
C ASN A 62 -8.63 15.40 -1.19
N VAL A 63 -7.49 14.84 -0.80
CA VAL A 63 -7.37 14.10 0.47
C VAL A 63 -7.09 15.11 1.59
N PRO A 64 -8.00 15.30 2.56
CA PRO A 64 -7.79 16.21 3.68
C PRO A 64 -6.88 15.55 4.73
N THR A 65 -5.65 15.24 4.32
CA THR A 65 -4.66 14.47 5.10
C THR A 65 -4.43 15.08 6.47
N GLU A 66 -4.42 16.42 6.57
CA GLU A 66 -4.26 17.13 7.84
C GLU A 66 -5.46 16.94 8.78
N ILE A 67 -6.68 16.97 8.25
CA ILE A 67 -7.89 16.75 9.04
C ILE A 67 -7.94 15.29 9.51
N LEU A 68 -7.63 14.34 8.63
CA LEU A 68 -7.57 12.92 8.99
C LEU A 68 -6.49 12.67 10.05
N ARG A 69 -5.29 13.24 9.88
CA ARG A 69 -4.18 13.16 10.85
C ARG A 69 -4.59 13.72 12.21
N ALA A 70 -5.22 14.89 12.23
CA ALA A 70 -5.71 15.49 13.47
C ALA A 70 -6.77 14.61 14.17
N ARG A 71 -7.70 14.03 13.41
CA ARG A 71 -8.72 13.11 13.96
C ARG A 71 -8.11 11.83 14.54
N VAL A 72 -7.16 11.22 13.83
CA VAL A 72 -6.45 10.03 14.31
C VAL A 72 -5.63 10.35 15.56
N GLY A 73 -4.88 11.46 15.56
CA GLY A 73 -4.11 11.91 16.72
C GLY A 73 -5.00 12.17 17.94
N ALA A 74 -6.16 12.79 17.75
CA ALA A 74 -7.12 13.00 18.83
C ALA A 74 -7.72 11.68 19.38
N ALA A 75 -7.94 10.68 18.52
CA ALA A 75 -8.41 9.37 18.95
C ALA A 75 -7.35 8.61 19.75
N ILE A 76 -6.09 8.64 19.31
CA ILE A 76 -4.95 8.06 20.03
C ILE A 76 -4.80 8.72 21.40
N ALA A 77 -4.78 10.06 21.46
CA ALA A 77 -4.66 10.80 22.71
C ALA A 77 -5.77 10.45 23.72
N ARG A 78 -7.01 10.23 23.25
CA ARG A 78 -8.13 9.80 24.12
C ARG A 78 -7.92 8.39 24.69
N LEU A 79 -7.38 7.47 23.89
CA LEU A 79 -7.08 6.11 24.34
C LEU A 79 -5.96 6.11 25.37
N GLU A 80 -4.92 6.93 25.15
CA GLU A 80 -3.77 7.07 26.06
C GLU A 80 -4.13 7.81 27.35
N SER A 81 -4.96 8.86 27.25
CA SER A 81 -5.36 9.67 28.40
C SER A 81 -6.41 9.03 29.28
N SER A 82 -7.02 7.91 28.86
CA SER A 82 -8.09 7.23 29.61
C SER A 82 -7.50 6.51 30.83
N PRO A 83 -7.57 7.08 32.04
CA PRO A 83 -7.05 6.46 33.23
C PRO A 83 -8.19 5.59 33.78
N GLU A 84 -8.10 4.28 33.57
CA GLU A 84 -9.02 3.28 34.13
C GLU A 84 -10.39 3.11 33.45
N SER A 85 -10.46 2.07 32.62
CA SER A 85 -11.49 1.04 32.79
C SER A 85 -10.87 -0.36 32.98
N ASN A 86 -9.61 -0.42 33.44
CA ASN A 86 -8.98 -1.67 33.89
C ASN A 86 -9.29 -2.00 35.37
N ARG A 87 -10.33 -1.38 35.95
CA ARG A 87 -10.96 -1.84 37.19
C ARG A 87 -12.33 -2.44 36.88
N GLY A 88 -12.31 -3.73 36.52
CA GLY A 88 -13.43 -4.62 36.81
C GLY A 88 -14.29 -5.12 35.65
N VAL A 89 -13.72 -5.83 34.66
CA VAL A 89 -14.44 -6.93 33.98
C VAL A 89 -13.48 -8.08 33.68
N SER A 90 -12.97 -8.72 34.73
CA SER A 90 -12.78 -10.17 34.69
C SER A 90 -14.15 -10.83 34.78
N ARG A 91 -14.97 -10.69 33.72
CA ARG A 91 -16.19 -11.48 33.54
C ARG A 91 -16.34 -11.74 32.04
N GLY A 92 -15.70 -12.84 31.65
CA GLY A 92 -15.79 -13.58 30.38
C GLY A 92 -16.41 -12.87 29.19
N TRP A 93 -15.60 -12.70 28.14
CA TRP A 93 -16.10 -12.59 26.78
C TRP A 93 -16.96 -13.83 26.48
N SER A 94 -18.27 -13.75 26.70
CA SER A 94 -19.18 -14.81 26.32
C SER A 94 -19.53 -14.62 24.86
N PHE A 95 -19.26 -15.66 24.06
CA PHE A 95 -19.64 -15.79 22.65
C PHE A 95 -21.13 -15.44 22.40
N SER A 96 -21.98 -15.58 23.42
CA SER A 96 -23.40 -15.18 23.37
C SER A 96 -23.63 -13.67 23.20
N GLY A 97 -22.79 -12.80 23.78
CA GLY A 97 -22.93 -11.34 23.64
C GLY A 97 -22.57 -10.84 22.24
N PHE A 98 -21.60 -11.50 21.61
CA PHE A 98 -21.24 -11.25 20.21
C PHE A 98 -22.37 -11.66 19.25
N MET A 99 -22.95 -12.86 19.44
CA MET A 99 -24.09 -13.34 18.65
C MET A 99 -25.37 -12.49 18.82
N ALA A 100 -25.56 -11.86 19.99
CA ALA A 100 -26.66 -10.94 20.23
C ALA A 100 -26.52 -9.61 19.45
N SER A 101 -25.28 -9.15 19.19
CA SER A 101 -25.05 -7.95 18.38
C SER A 101 -25.26 -8.18 16.87
N LEU A 102 -25.05 -9.42 16.41
CA LEU A 102 -25.24 -9.80 15.01
C LEU A 102 -26.70 -10.11 14.66
N SER A 103 -27.55 -10.45 15.63
CA SER A 103 -28.97 -10.71 15.36
C SER A 103 -29.75 -9.47 14.88
N GLY A 104 -29.28 -8.27 15.24
CA GLY A 104 -29.81 -7.00 14.72
C GLY A 104 -29.50 -6.73 13.24
N LEU A 105 -28.46 -7.37 12.69
CA LEU A 105 -28.12 -7.29 11.26
C LEU A 105 -28.99 -8.20 10.38
N PHE A 106 -29.64 -9.21 10.99
CA PHE A 106 -30.51 -10.16 10.31
C PHE A 106 -32.00 -9.88 10.51
N THR A 107 -32.37 -8.71 11.05
CA THR A 107 -33.75 -8.25 11.03
C THR A 107 -34.07 -7.77 9.60
N PHE A 108 -34.24 -8.73 8.70
CA PHE A 108 -34.64 -8.51 7.32
C PHE A 108 -36.02 -7.83 7.31
N THR A 109 -36.04 -6.52 7.12
CA THR A 109 -37.25 -5.87 6.64
C THR A 109 -37.52 -6.39 5.22
N PRO A 110 -38.78 -6.60 4.81
CA PRO A 110 -39.10 -7.11 3.48
C PRO A 110 -38.56 -6.20 2.35
N GLN A 111 -38.19 -4.96 2.68
CA GLN A 111 -37.57 -4.00 1.78
C GLN A 111 -36.07 -4.26 1.53
N GLY A 112 -35.36 -4.93 2.46
CA GLY A 112 -33.93 -5.27 2.33
C GLY A 112 -33.65 -6.54 1.51
N ALA A 113 -34.63 -7.45 1.38
CA ALA A 113 -34.46 -8.72 0.68
C ALA A 113 -34.20 -8.58 -0.83
N VAL A 114 -34.67 -7.49 -1.46
CA VAL A 114 -34.49 -7.25 -2.90
C VAL A 114 -33.07 -6.78 -3.23
N ALA A 115 -32.39 -6.11 -2.28
CA ALA A 115 -31.06 -5.54 -2.51
C ALA A 115 -29.95 -6.59 -2.64
N PHE A 116 -30.15 -7.80 -2.11
CA PHE A 116 -29.13 -8.86 -2.09
C PHE A 116 -29.36 -9.99 -3.10
N ALA A 117 -30.48 -9.99 -3.83
CA ALA A 117 -30.75 -10.99 -4.87
C ALA A 117 -29.76 -10.92 -6.05
N GLY A 118 -29.19 -9.74 -6.32
CA GLY A 118 -28.18 -9.56 -7.38
C GLY A 118 -26.81 -10.19 -7.05
N VAL A 119 -26.43 -10.24 -5.77
CA VAL A 119 -25.10 -10.72 -5.35
C VAL A 119 -25.01 -12.25 -5.43
N LEU A 120 -26.11 -12.97 -5.17
CA LEU A 120 -26.15 -14.43 -5.30
C LEU A 120 -26.17 -14.92 -6.75
N ALA A 121 -26.64 -14.10 -7.71
CA ALA A 121 -26.64 -14.47 -9.12
C ALA A 121 -25.24 -14.45 -9.76
N ILE A 122 -24.31 -13.64 -9.23
CA ILE A 122 -22.94 -13.52 -9.76
C ILE A 122 -22.03 -14.65 -9.27
N LEU A 123 -22.33 -15.27 -8.12
CA LEU A 123 -21.55 -16.39 -7.57
C LEU A 123 -21.98 -17.76 -8.11
N ALA A 124 -23.03 -17.82 -8.91
CA ALA A 124 -23.59 -19.06 -9.47
C ALA A 124 -23.29 -19.25 -10.97
N VAL A 125 -22.36 -18.47 -11.54
CA VAL A 125 -21.84 -18.62 -12.92
C VAL A 125 -20.37 -18.99 -12.89
#